data_AF-A0A9C7L986-F1
#
_entry.id   AF-A0A9C7L986-F1
#
_cell.length_a   1.000
_cell.length_b   1.000
_cell.length_c   1.000
_cell.angle_alpha   90.00
_cell.angle_beta   90.00
_cell.angle_gamma   90.00
#
_symmetry.space_group_name_H-M   'P 1'
#
loop_
_entity.id
_entity.type
_entity.pdbx_description
1 polymer ?
#
loop_
_entity_poly.entity_id
_entity_poly.type
_entity_poly.pdbx_seq_one_letter_code
_entity_poly.pdbx_strand_id
1 'polypeptide(L)'
;MKGSKMKYSILFLPLLAIYLTFQFMKLPETFTNFNIALVVFLCFISILERRLVKFYTPLWFSFFIVVLGQLIFDENSIFYSLFYFGTGFVFTIVKKRGTSILNHLTTTSIGIIAIILGNEYYNRFTEQSYIDRYLTFIFLLILSIILANLYFYLEFNRTQSTYMYTILPILFKLVVIFPILSFYNYFNFFMITVLFFLYLFFLNFCRKTLLSISDTHVQELMDLIKQKHKIDILFMELGDIKGMFYPKKSIIAIDEKLDYPEQLQTIVHEYLHYYLNKKGKSHFLLDELLVTMLEGIVSWVVILKVKKGVNA
;
A
#
# COMPACT_ATOMS: atom_id res chain seq x y z
N MET A 1 1.28 30.83 -8.65
CA MET A 1 0.71 31.20 -7.33
C MET A 1 -0.39 30.26 -6.77
N LYS A 2 -0.56 29.02 -7.26
CA LYS A 2 -1.54 28.04 -6.70
C LYS A 2 -0.96 27.05 -5.67
N GLY A 3 0.36 26.99 -5.49
CA GLY A 3 1.01 25.97 -4.63
C GLY A 3 1.04 26.24 -3.13
N SER A 4 0.77 27.46 -2.64
CA SER A 4 0.88 27.75 -1.20
C SER A 4 -0.37 27.42 -0.39
N LYS A 5 -1.58 27.59 -0.95
CA LYS A 5 -2.84 27.32 -0.23
C LYS A 5 -3.06 25.82 0.09
N MET A 6 -2.66 24.91 -0.81
CA MET A 6 -2.79 23.45 -0.57
C MET A 6 -1.79 22.91 0.45
N LYS A 7 -0.60 23.53 0.58
CA LYS A 7 0.39 23.12 1.59
C LYS A 7 -0.10 23.30 3.02
N TYR A 8 -0.92 24.33 3.29
CA TYR A 8 -1.46 24.56 4.62
C TYR A 8 -2.68 23.69 4.95
N SER A 9 -3.46 23.23 3.95
CA SER A 9 -4.56 22.29 4.20
C SER A 9 -4.09 20.94 4.74
N ILE A 10 -2.83 20.56 4.50
CA ILE A 10 -2.24 19.31 5.01
C ILE A 10 -2.06 19.33 6.54
N LEU A 11 -1.98 20.51 7.16
CA LEU A 11 -1.90 20.66 8.61
C LEU A 11 -3.18 20.21 9.33
N PHE A 12 -4.31 20.07 8.62
CA PHE A 12 -5.53 19.50 9.17
C PHE A 12 -5.33 18.08 9.71
N LEU A 13 -4.52 17.25 9.04
CA LEU A 13 -4.29 15.86 9.45
C LEU A 13 -3.56 15.75 10.81
N PRO A 14 -2.44 16.47 11.05
CA PRO A 14 -1.84 16.54 12.38
C PRO A 14 -2.76 17.10 13.46
N LEU A 15 -3.52 18.16 13.18
CA LEU A 15 -4.45 18.72 14.17
C LEU A 15 -5.56 17.73 14.54
N LEU A 16 -6.12 17.04 13.54
CA LEU A 16 -7.12 15.99 13.76
C LEU A 16 -6.53 14.82 14.57
N ALA A 17 -5.31 14.38 14.25
CA ALA A 17 -4.65 13.31 15.00
C ALA A 17 -4.40 13.69 16.47
N ILE A 18 -3.98 14.93 16.74
CA ILE A 18 -3.80 15.44 18.11
C ILE A 18 -5.14 15.44 18.84
N TYR A 19 -6.19 16.03 18.23
CA TYR A 19 -7.52 16.09 18.83
C TYR A 19 -8.05 14.69 19.17
N LEU A 20 -7.99 13.76 18.21
CA LEU A 20 -8.45 12.38 18.43
C LEU A 20 -7.60 11.67 19.49
N THR A 21 -6.29 11.88 19.52
CA THR A 21 -5.43 11.29 20.56
C THR A 21 -5.86 11.77 21.95
N PHE A 22 -6.13 13.06 22.13
CA PHE A 22 -6.61 13.59 23.41
C PHE A 22 -7.97 13.02 23.83
N GLN A 23 -8.86 12.74 22.87
CA GLN A 23 -10.20 12.22 23.16
C GLN A 23 -10.21 10.72 23.48
N PHE A 24 -9.37 9.93 22.82
CA PHE A 24 -9.48 8.47 22.83
C PHE A 24 -8.31 7.75 23.52
N MET A 25 -7.19 8.42 23.78
CA MET A 25 -6.04 7.79 24.43
C MET A 25 -6.35 7.47 25.90
N LYS A 26 -6.22 6.19 26.25
CA LYS A 26 -6.13 5.73 27.63
C LYS A 26 -4.66 5.54 28.02
N LEU A 27 -4.33 5.95 29.24
CA LEU A 27 -3.02 5.71 29.83
C LEU A 27 -3.09 4.48 30.74
N PRO A 28 -2.04 3.64 30.79
CA PRO A 28 -1.99 2.54 31.72
C PRO A 28 -2.07 3.06 33.17
N GLU A 29 -3.07 2.59 33.92
CA GLU A 29 -3.39 3.08 35.28
C GLU A 29 -2.26 2.82 36.29
N THR A 30 -1.41 1.83 36.03
CA THR A 30 -0.26 1.50 36.88
C THR A 30 0.99 1.22 36.05
N PHE A 31 2.16 1.53 36.63
CA PHE A 31 3.46 1.22 36.03
C PHE A 31 3.69 -0.29 35.82
N THR A 32 2.99 -1.13 36.59
CA THR A 32 2.95 -2.59 36.44
C THR A 32 2.20 -3.05 35.19
N ASN A 33 1.22 -2.27 34.70
CA ASN A 33 0.51 -2.53 33.44
C ASN A 33 1.26 -1.98 32.23
N PHE A 34 2.35 -1.24 32.44
CA PHE A 34 3.21 -0.75 31.38
C PHE A 34 4.12 -1.86 30.86
N ASN A 35 3.84 -2.34 29.65
CA ASN A 35 4.62 -3.39 29.04
C ASN A 35 5.90 -2.82 28.39
N ILE A 36 6.99 -2.75 29.17
CA ILE A 36 8.29 -2.25 28.69
C ILE A 36 8.80 -3.08 27.50
N ALA A 37 8.60 -4.40 27.54
CA ALA A 37 9.02 -5.28 26.43
C ALA A 37 8.31 -4.91 25.12
N LEU A 38 7.02 -4.58 25.19
CA LEU A 38 6.24 -4.06 24.06
C LEU A 38 6.82 -2.75 23.53
N VAL A 39 7.13 -1.81 24.42
CA VAL A 39 7.71 -0.52 24.02
C VAL A 39 9.06 -0.70 23.33
N VAL A 40 9.95 -1.52 23.90
CA VAL A 40 11.26 -1.83 23.31
C VAL A 40 11.09 -2.48 21.93
N PHE A 41 10.15 -3.42 21.83
CA PHE A 41 9.84 -4.10 20.58
C PHE A 41 9.34 -3.13 19.49
N LEU A 42 8.41 -2.24 19.82
CA LEU A 42 7.87 -1.24 18.90
C LEU A 42 8.95 -0.26 18.44
N CYS A 43 9.81 0.18 19.35
CA CYS A 43 10.97 1.00 19.02
C CYS A 43 11.91 0.29 18.03
N PHE A 44 12.22 -0.99 18.30
CA PHE A 44 13.12 -1.79 17.47
C PHE A 44 12.54 -2.03 16.07
N ILE A 45 11.28 -2.45 15.98
CA ILE A 45 10.61 -2.65 14.69
C ILE A 45 10.51 -1.35 13.91
N SER A 46 10.17 -0.22 14.55
CA SER A 46 10.15 1.09 13.89
C SER A 46 11.48 1.38 13.20
N ILE A 47 12.61 1.14 13.88
CA ILE A 47 13.95 1.33 13.30
C ILE A 47 14.23 0.36 12.15
N LEU A 48 13.93 -0.93 12.32
CA LEU A 48 14.13 -1.94 11.27
C LEU A 48 13.31 -1.60 10.03
N GLU A 49 12.05 -1.23 10.21
CA GLU A 49 11.18 -0.81 9.14
C GLU A 49 11.79 0.40 8.40
N ARG A 50 12.27 1.43 9.11
CA ARG A 50 12.92 2.58 8.47
C ARG A 50 14.16 2.24 7.67
N ARG A 51 14.89 1.19 8.06
CA ARG A 51 16.13 0.78 7.37
C ARG A 51 15.82 -0.10 6.17
N LEU A 52 14.90 -1.04 6.31
CA LEU A 52 14.62 -2.06 5.32
C LEU A 52 13.53 -1.63 4.33
N VAL A 53 12.49 -0.96 4.80
CA VAL A 53 11.27 -0.65 4.02
C VAL A 53 11.35 0.63 3.22
N LYS A 54 12.23 1.57 3.60
CA LYS A 54 12.43 2.84 2.87
C LYS A 54 12.78 2.64 1.39
N PHE A 55 13.21 1.43 1.02
CA PHE A 55 13.51 1.01 -0.34
C PHE A 55 12.30 0.48 -1.14
N TYR A 56 11.13 0.28 -0.54
CA TYR A 56 10.07 -0.55 -1.12
C TYR A 56 8.74 0.17 -1.40
N THR A 57 8.30 1.17 -0.62
CA THR A 57 7.07 1.95 -0.97
C THR A 57 7.07 3.38 -0.40
N PRO A 58 6.48 4.37 -1.12
CA PRO A 58 6.16 5.70 -0.57
C PRO A 58 5.10 5.64 0.55
N LEU A 59 4.24 4.61 0.51
CA LEU A 59 3.20 4.35 1.49
C LEU A 59 3.69 3.37 2.55
N TRP A 60 4.23 3.95 3.63
CA TRP A 60 4.64 3.26 4.86
C TRP A 60 3.50 2.49 5.53
N PHE A 61 2.26 2.88 5.23
CA PHE A 61 1.01 2.33 5.75
C PHE A 61 0.83 0.82 5.60
N SER A 62 1.47 0.24 4.61
CA SER A 62 1.28 -1.17 4.30
C SER A 62 1.91 -2.07 5.40
N PHE A 63 3.03 -1.68 5.99
CA PHE A 63 3.76 -2.48 6.99
C PHE A 63 3.25 -2.27 8.41
N PHE A 64 2.90 -1.02 8.69
CA PHE A 64 2.25 -0.53 9.88
C PHE A 64 1.12 -1.43 10.40
N ILE A 65 0.26 -1.93 9.52
CA ILE A 65 -0.89 -2.78 9.89
C ILE A 65 -0.45 -4.19 10.34
N VAL A 66 0.67 -4.70 9.83
CA VAL A 66 1.22 -6.01 10.23
C VAL A 66 1.80 -5.94 11.63
N VAL A 67 2.48 -4.83 11.96
CA VAL A 67 3.14 -4.62 13.25
C VAL A 67 2.14 -4.24 14.34
N LEU A 68 1.12 -3.45 14.00
CA LEU A 68 0.12 -2.97 14.96
C LEU A 68 -1.16 -3.77 14.98
N GLY A 69 -1.27 -4.80 14.12
CA GLY A 69 -2.49 -5.57 14.01
C GLY A 69 -2.94 -6.20 15.33
N GLN A 70 -2.02 -6.62 16.20
CA GLN A 70 -2.42 -7.09 17.53
C GLN A 70 -2.42 -5.99 18.60
N LEU A 71 -1.78 -4.86 18.30
CA LEU A 71 -1.71 -3.74 19.23
C LEU A 71 -3.06 -3.03 19.35
N ILE A 72 -3.85 -2.99 18.27
CA ILE A 72 -5.19 -2.39 18.26
C ILE A 72 -6.23 -3.12 19.12
N PHE A 73 -5.96 -4.35 19.56
CA PHE A 73 -6.83 -5.08 20.49
C PHE A 73 -6.50 -4.75 21.96
N ASP A 74 -5.40 -4.04 22.21
CA ASP A 74 -5.08 -3.50 23.52
C ASP A 74 -5.84 -2.18 23.74
N GLU A 75 -6.35 -1.96 24.94
CA GLU A 75 -7.01 -0.71 25.32
C GLU A 75 -6.04 0.50 25.35
N ASN A 76 -4.75 0.23 25.55
CA ASN A 76 -3.67 1.23 25.55
C ASN A 76 -2.98 1.34 24.17
N SER A 77 -3.61 0.81 23.11
CA SER A 77 -3.06 0.77 21.74
C SER A 77 -2.57 2.14 21.25
N ILE A 78 -3.36 3.18 21.49
CA ILE A 78 -3.05 4.54 21.06
C ILE A 78 -1.76 5.01 21.76
N PHE A 79 -1.64 4.77 23.06
CA PHE A 79 -0.46 5.14 23.83
C PHE A 79 0.80 4.41 23.36
N TYR A 80 0.74 3.09 23.18
CA TYR A 80 1.88 2.33 22.68
C TYR A 80 2.30 2.72 21.26
N SER A 81 1.34 3.11 20.41
CA SER A 81 1.63 3.59 19.07
C SER A 81 2.50 4.86 19.04
N LEU A 82 2.40 5.72 20.06
CA LEU A 82 3.23 6.91 20.19
C LEU A 82 4.72 6.57 20.29
N PHE A 83 5.10 5.44 20.87
CA PHE A 83 6.50 4.99 20.91
C PHE A 83 6.99 4.55 19.53
N TYR A 84 6.17 3.79 18.80
CA TYR A 84 6.48 3.38 17.43
C TYR A 84 6.66 4.59 16.50
N PHE A 85 5.74 5.54 16.55
CA PHE A 85 5.81 6.75 15.73
C PHE A 85 6.89 7.74 16.18
N GLY A 86 7.01 7.93 17.50
CA GLY A 86 7.95 8.85 18.13
C GLY A 86 9.40 8.49 17.83
N THR A 87 9.76 7.20 17.97
CA THR A 87 11.10 6.72 17.57
C THR A 87 11.39 7.00 16.10
N GLY A 88 10.36 6.83 15.27
CA GLY A 88 10.46 7.14 13.86
C GLY A 88 10.69 8.61 13.55
N PHE A 89 9.99 9.50 14.26
CA PHE A 89 10.15 10.95 14.16
C PHE A 89 11.55 11.39 14.62
N VAL A 90 12.02 10.88 15.76
CA VAL A 90 13.39 11.13 16.27
C VAL A 90 14.43 10.72 15.23
N PHE A 91 14.29 9.54 14.62
CA PHE A 91 15.21 9.07 13.59
C PHE A 91 15.23 9.99 12.36
N THR A 92 14.08 10.56 11.98
CA THR A 92 13.99 11.53 10.87
C THR A 92 14.71 12.84 11.21
N ILE A 93 14.55 13.35 12.43
CA ILE A 93 15.24 14.55 12.93
C ILE A 93 16.76 14.34 12.93
N VAL A 94 17.23 13.24 13.51
CA VAL A 94 18.66 12.91 13.63
C VAL A 94 19.33 12.83 12.25
N LYS A 95 18.64 12.31 11.24
CA LYS A 95 19.16 12.24 9.86
C LYS A 95 19.11 13.55 9.07
N LYS A 96 18.75 14.68 9.69
CA LYS A 96 18.73 16.05 9.10
C LYS A 96 18.07 16.15 7.71
N ARG A 97 17.01 15.38 7.46
CA ARG A 97 16.22 15.49 6.21
C ARG A 97 15.15 16.58 6.38
N GLY A 98 15.54 17.85 6.24
CA GLY A 98 14.68 19.01 6.55
C GLY A 98 13.38 19.12 5.74
N THR A 99 13.38 18.73 4.45
CA THR A 99 12.18 18.67 3.60
C THR A 99 11.25 17.48 3.92
N SER A 100 11.64 16.61 4.86
CA SER A 100 10.93 15.38 5.21
C SER A 100 10.10 15.48 6.50
N ILE A 101 10.17 16.57 7.27
CA ILE A 101 9.49 16.63 8.59
C ILE A 101 7.98 16.76 8.43
N LEU A 102 7.49 17.65 7.56
CA LEU A 102 6.05 17.82 7.32
C LEU A 102 5.43 16.54 6.76
N ASN A 103 6.05 15.92 5.76
CA ASN A 103 5.61 14.64 5.21
C ASN A 103 5.62 13.52 6.26
N HIS A 104 6.63 13.51 7.14
CA HIS A 104 6.72 12.56 8.24
C HIS A 104 5.62 12.78 9.28
N LEU A 105 5.31 14.03 9.61
CA LEU A 105 4.21 14.39 10.50
C LEU A 105 2.87 13.97 9.91
N THR A 106 2.62 14.26 8.63
CA THR A 106 1.36 13.89 7.97
C THR A 106 1.17 12.39 7.88
N THR A 107 2.20 11.64 7.48
CA THR A 107 2.15 10.17 7.47
C THR A 107 2.02 9.57 8.87
N THR A 108 2.65 10.17 9.89
CA THR A 108 2.43 9.74 11.28
C THR A 108 0.99 9.98 11.72
N SER A 109 0.44 11.15 11.36
CA SER A 109 -0.92 11.57 11.73
C SER A 109 -1.98 10.64 11.14
N ILE A 110 -1.83 10.28 9.86
CA ILE A 110 -2.73 9.33 9.20
C ILE A 110 -2.69 7.97 9.90
N GLY A 111 -1.52 7.51 10.35
CA GLY A 111 -1.41 6.24 11.07
C GLY A 111 -2.04 6.27 12.46
N ILE A 112 -1.88 7.37 13.20
CA ILE A 112 -2.55 7.55 14.49
C ILE A 112 -4.07 7.55 14.29
N ILE A 113 -4.58 8.30 13.30
CA ILE A 113 -6.02 8.34 12.99
C ILE A 113 -6.55 6.93 12.67
N ALA A 114 -5.82 6.16 11.85
CA ALA A 114 -6.22 4.81 11.50
C ALA A 114 -6.26 3.87 12.72
N ILE A 115 -5.27 3.94 13.62
CA ILE A 115 -5.27 3.17 14.87
C ILE A 115 -6.48 3.52 15.72
N ILE A 116 -6.73 4.82 15.94
CA ILE A 116 -7.82 5.28 16.80
C ILE A 116 -9.15 4.76 16.25
N LEU A 117 -9.42 4.97 14.96
CA LEU A 117 -10.66 4.53 14.34
C LEU A 117 -10.81 3.00 14.34
N GLY A 118 -9.73 2.24 14.12
CA GLY A 118 -9.76 0.79 14.17
C GLY A 118 -9.95 0.22 15.58
N ASN A 119 -9.29 0.79 16.58
CA ASN A 119 -9.45 0.42 17.99
C ASN A 119 -10.86 0.72 18.50
N GLU A 120 -11.39 1.90 18.16
CA GLU A 120 -12.74 2.30 18.52
C GLU A 120 -13.81 1.43 17.83
N TYR A 121 -13.61 1.12 16.54
CA TYR A 121 -14.46 0.18 15.82
C TYR A 121 -14.49 -1.19 16.52
N TYR A 122 -13.31 -1.77 16.76
CA TYR A 122 -13.18 -3.08 17.39
C TYR A 122 -13.78 -3.14 18.80
N ASN A 123 -13.42 -2.19 19.67
CA ASN A 123 -13.80 -2.24 21.08
C ASN A 123 -15.27 -1.89 21.33
N ARG A 124 -15.91 -1.07 20.49
CA ARG A 124 -17.30 -0.62 20.73
C ARG A 124 -18.34 -1.32 19.87
N PHE A 125 -17.96 -1.79 18.69
CA PHE A 125 -18.93 -2.25 17.68
C PHE A 125 -18.77 -3.71 17.28
N THR A 126 -17.84 -4.45 17.89
CA THR A 126 -17.62 -5.87 17.56
C THR A 126 -17.75 -6.78 18.77
N GLU A 127 -18.09 -8.03 18.54
CA GLU A 127 -18.13 -9.09 19.56
C GLU A 127 -16.74 -9.68 19.83
N GLN A 128 -15.69 -9.08 19.24
CA GLN A 128 -14.30 -9.50 19.40
C GLN A 128 -14.08 -10.96 18.98
N SER A 129 -14.88 -11.45 18.03
CA SER A 129 -14.71 -12.78 17.44
C SER A 129 -13.50 -12.82 16.49
N TYR A 130 -13.12 -14.02 16.03
CA TYR A 130 -12.10 -14.17 14.98
C TYR A 130 -12.46 -13.37 13.71
N ILE A 131 -13.73 -13.45 13.30
CA ILE A 131 -14.21 -12.78 12.09
C ILE A 131 -14.13 -11.26 12.28
N ASP A 132 -14.50 -10.76 13.46
CA ASP A 132 -14.41 -9.33 13.77
C ASP A 132 -12.98 -8.81 13.74
N ARG A 133 -12.03 -9.58 14.29
CA ARG A 133 -10.60 -9.26 14.22
C ARG A 133 -10.12 -9.19 12.77
N TYR A 134 -10.52 -10.16 11.95
CA TYR A 134 -10.18 -10.19 10.54
C TYR A 134 -10.78 -9.01 9.77
N LEU A 135 -12.06 -8.71 9.99
CA LEU A 135 -12.75 -7.56 9.38
C LEU A 135 -12.15 -6.24 9.85
N THR A 136 -11.71 -6.15 11.10
CA THR A 136 -11.00 -4.97 11.62
C THR A 136 -9.68 -4.76 10.88
N PHE A 137 -8.92 -5.82 10.56
CA PHE A 137 -7.73 -5.69 9.71
C PHE A 137 -8.03 -5.23 8.30
N ILE A 138 -9.10 -5.74 7.69
CA ILE A 138 -9.55 -5.29 6.37
C ILE A 138 -9.95 -3.81 6.43
N PHE A 139 -10.71 -3.41 7.44
CA PHE A 139 -11.12 -2.03 7.65
C PHE A 139 -9.91 -1.10 7.79
N LEU A 140 -8.92 -1.47 8.62
CA LEU A 140 -7.68 -0.72 8.78
C LEU A 140 -6.90 -0.57 7.47
N LEU A 141 -6.86 -1.62 6.66
CA LEU A 141 -6.21 -1.60 5.35
C LEU A 141 -6.91 -0.65 4.39
N ILE A 142 -8.23 -0.74 4.27
CA ILE A 142 -9.02 0.13 3.41
C ILE A 142 -8.87 1.59 3.86
N LEU A 143 -9.01 1.85 5.16
CA LEU A 143 -8.87 3.18 5.74
C LEU A 143 -7.49 3.76 5.46
N SER A 144 -6.44 2.95 5.60
CA SER A 144 -5.07 3.37 5.29
C SER A 144 -4.89 3.72 3.82
N ILE A 145 -5.49 2.96 2.90
CA ILE A 145 -5.45 3.25 1.45
C ILE A 145 -6.20 4.54 1.13
N ILE A 146 -7.35 4.78 1.75
CA ILE A 146 -8.14 6.00 1.54
C ILE A 146 -7.36 7.23 2.02
N LEU A 147 -6.85 7.20 3.25
CA LEU A 147 -6.12 8.32 3.83
C LEU A 147 -4.78 8.58 3.11
N ALA A 148 -4.12 7.51 2.65
CA ALA A 148 -2.94 7.58 1.79
C ALA A 148 -3.23 8.34 0.48
N ASN A 149 -4.31 7.96 -0.22
CA ASN A 149 -4.70 8.63 -1.47
C ASN A 149 -5.13 10.08 -1.22
N LEU A 150 -5.84 10.35 -0.12
CA LEU A 150 -6.18 11.71 0.28
C LEU A 150 -4.92 12.57 0.48
N TYR A 151 -3.89 12.03 1.14
CA TYR A 151 -2.61 12.72 1.30
C TYR A 151 -1.93 13.02 -0.03
N PHE A 152 -1.82 12.04 -0.92
CA PHE A 152 -1.22 12.23 -2.24
C PHE A 152 -1.98 13.27 -3.07
N TYR A 153 -3.31 13.25 -2.99
CA TYR A 153 -4.16 14.23 -3.64
C TYR A 153 -3.93 15.64 -3.08
N LEU A 154 -3.84 15.79 -1.74
CA LEU A 154 -3.60 17.09 -1.11
C LEU A 154 -2.19 17.65 -1.39
N GLU A 155 -1.17 16.79 -1.45
CA GLU A 155 0.24 17.20 -1.63
C GLU A 155 0.61 17.40 -3.11
N PHE A 156 0.15 16.51 -4.00
CA PHE A 156 0.60 16.46 -5.39
C PHE A 156 -0.52 16.68 -6.42
N ASN A 157 -1.78 16.85 -5.97
CA ASN A 157 -2.95 16.97 -6.83
C ASN A 157 -3.09 15.82 -7.85
N ARG A 158 -2.61 14.63 -7.46
CA ARG A 158 -2.59 13.39 -8.26
C ARG A 158 -2.86 12.20 -7.35
N THR A 159 -3.56 11.20 -7.88
CA THR A 159 -3.67 9.86 -7.26
C THR A 159 -2.41 9.05 -7.59
N GLN A 160 -2.01 8.11 -6.71
CA GLN A 160 -0.90 7.22 -7.04
C GLN A 160 -1.33 6.21 -8.11
N SER A 161 -0.55 6.06 -9.18
CA SER A 161 -0.77 5.06 -10.24
C SER A 161 0.03 3.75 -10.05
N THR A 162 0.91 3.66 -9.03
CA THR A 162 1.76 2.49 -8.80
C THR A 162 1.08 1.42 -7.94
N TYR A 163 0.05 0.79 -8.49
CA TYR A 163 -0.66 -0.33 -7.84
C TYR A 163 0.10 -1.66 -7.95
N MET A 164 0.95 -1.84 -8.95
CA MET A 164 1.70 -3.07 -9.19
C MET A 164 2.63 -3.46 -8.03
N TYR A 165 3.36 -2.49 -7.48
CA TYR A 165 4.27 -2.69 -6.36
C TYR A 165 3.54 -2.99 -5.04
N THR A 166 2.23 -2.74 -4.96
CA THR A 166 1.47 -2.78 -3.71
C THR A 166 0.42 -3.89 -3.67
N ILE A 167 -0.15 -4.31 -4.80
CA ILE A 167 -1.26 -5.27 -4.84
C ILE A 167 -0.87 -6.66 -4.34
N LEU A 168 0.19 -7.28 -4.86
CA LEU A 168 0.58 -8.61 -4.40
C LEU A 168 0.97 -8.62 -2.90
N PRO A 169 1.68 -7.61 -2.38
CA PRO A 169 1.89 -7.47 -0.94
C PRO A 169 0.63 -7.22 -0.11
N ILE A 170 -0.39 -6.56 -0.67
CA ILE A 170 -1.72 -6.40 -0.04
C ILE A 170 -2.44 -7.76 0.01
N LEU A 171 -2.46 -8.50 -1.10
CA LEU A 171 -3.06 -9.84 -1.15
C LEU A 171 -2.39 -10.80 -0.16
N PHE A 172 -1.07 -10.74 -0.04
CA PHE A 172 -0.35 -11.54 0.95
C PHE A 172 -0.80 -11.24 2.38
N LYS A 173 -1.11 -9.97 2.71
CA LYS A 173 -1.68 -9.64 4.02
C LYS A 173 -3.06 -10.24 4.19
N LEU A 174 -3.94 -10.02 3.21
CA LEU A 174 -5.32 -10.47 3.27
C LEU A 174 -5.44 -11.99 3.41
N VAL A 175 -4.60 -12.74 2.70
CA VAL A 175 -4.72 -14.20 2.61
C VAL A 175 -3.85 -14.94 3.64
N VAL A 176 -2.74 -14.34 4.09
CA VAL A 176 -1.79 -15.02 5.00
C VAL A 176 -1.70 -14.32 6.35
N ILE A 177 -1.34 -13.03 6.36
CA ILE A 177 -1.01 -12.34 7.62
C ILE A 177 -2.27 -12.11 8.47
N PHE A 178 -3.32 -11.52 7.90
CA PHE A 178 -4.53 -11.15 8.64
C PHE A 178 -5.25 -12.37 9.23
N PRO A 179 -5.43 -13.50 8.50
CA PRO A 179 -6.01 -14.70 9.08
C PRO A 179 -5.19 -15.19 10.29
N ILE A 180 -3.86 -15.22 10.19
CA ILE A 180 -2.99 -15.65 11.30
C ILE A 180 -3.10 -14.70 12.49
N LEU A 181 -3.05 -13.38 12.26
CA LEU A 181 -3.16 -12.40 13.34
C LEU A 181 -4.52 -12.45 14.03
N SER A 182 -5.59 -12.78 13.30
CA SER A 182 -6.98 -12.83 13.81
C SER A 182 -7.23 -13.96 14.80
N PHE A 183 -6.32 -14.95 14.89
CA PHE A 183 -6.40 -15.98 15.94
C PHE A 183 -6.06 -15.44 17.34
N TYR A 184 -5.29 -14.36 17.43
CA TYR A 184 -4.79 -13.84 18.70
C TYR A 184 -5.57 -12.59 19.11
N ASN A 185 -6.07 -12.60 20.34
CA ASN A 185 -6.70 -11.45 20.99
C ASN A 185 -5.72 -10.66 21.88
N TYR A 186 -4.44 -11.05 21.90
CA TYR A 186 -3.36 -10.37 22.61
C TYR A 186 -2.13 -10.27 21.71
N PHE A 187 -1.19 -9.41 22.11
CA PHE A 187 0.06 -9.22 21.40
C PHE A 187 1.01 -10.41 21.61
N ASN A 188 1.31 -11.15 20.53
CA ASN A 188 2.28 -12.24 20.52
C ASN A 188 3.56 -11.82 19.79
N PHE A 189 4.58 -11.45 20.57
CA PHE A 189 5.88 -10.98 20.08
C PHE A 189 6.49 -11.89 19.02
N PHE A 190 6.54 -13.19 19.31
CA PHE A 190 7.16 -14.17 18.43
C PHE A 190 6.42 -14.24 17.09
N MET A 191 5.09 -14.36 17.14
CA MET A 191 4.26 -14.45 15.94
C MET A 191 4.38 -13.19 15.08
N ILE A 192 4.28 -12.00 15.68
CA ILE A 192 4.41 -10.73 14.94
C ILE A 192 5.80 -10.61 14.31
N THR A 193 6.86 -11.01 15.03
CA THR A 193 8.22 -10.99 14.50
C THR A 193 8.38 -11.90 13.28
N VAL A 194 7.86 -13.14 13.37
CA VAL A 194 7.89 -14.11 12.27
C VAL A 194 7.12 -13.58 11.06
N LEU A 195 5.91 -13.07 11.26
CA LEU A 195 5.08 -12.50 10.18
C LEU A 195 5.73 -11.25 9.56
N PHE A 196 6.40 -10.43 10.37
CA PHE A 196 7.15 -9.27 9.89
C PHE A 196 8.31 -9.67 8.97
N PHE A 197 9.15 -10.63 9.38
CA PHE A 197 10.24 -11.11 8.53
C PHE A 197 9.74 -11.84 7.28
N LEU A 198 8.67 -12.63 7.41
CA LEU A 198 8.01 -13.28 6.29
C LEU A 198 7.50 -12.25 5.28
N TYR A 199 6.88 -11.17 5.76
CA TYR A 199 6.41 -10.08 4.91
C TYR A 199 7.56 -9.37 4.19
N LEU A 200 8.66 -9.07 4.90
CA LEU A 200 9.86 -8.49 4.29
C LEU A 200 10.48 -9.39 3.22
N PHE A 201 10.55 -10.69 3.48
CA PHE A 201 11.04 -11.66 2.50
C PHE A 201 10.14 -11.67 1.26
N PHE A 202 8.82 -11.73 1.44
CA PHE A 202 7.85 -11.74 0.35
C PHE A 202 7.94 -10.47 -0.50
N LEU A 203 8.13 -9.31 0.13
CA LEU A 203 8.33 -8.05 -0.58
C LEU A 203 9.62 -8.00 -1.39
N ASN A 204 10.70 -8.50 -0.81
CA ASN A 204 11.97 -8.58 -1.53
C ASN A 204 11.85 -9.50 -2.75
N PHE A 205 11.14 -10.62 -2.60
CA PHE A 205 10.80 -11.51 -3.71
C PHE A 205 10.00 -10.78 -4.79
N CYS A 206 8.94 -10.04 -4.42
CA CYS A 206 8.14 -9.27 -5.36
C CYS A 206 9.00 -8.26 -6.12
N ARG A 207 9.78 -7.45 -5.40
CA ARG A 207 10.64 -6.43 -6.02
C ARG A 207 11.67 -7.04 -6.97
N LYS A 208 12.38 -8.10 -6.55
CA LYS A 208 13.35 -8.78 -7.42
C LYS A 208 12.69 -9.33 -8.68
N THR A 209 11.47 -9.83 -8.56
CA THR A 209 10.71 -10.34 -9.70
C THR A 209 10.31 -9.22 -10.66
N LEU A 210 9.84 -8.08 -10.15
CA LEU A 210 9.52 -6.91 -10.98
C LEU A 210 10.75 -6.36 -11.68
N LEU A 211 11.85 -6.13 -10.94
CA LEU A 211 13.09 -5.59 -11.51
C LEU A 211 13.79 -6.55 -12.48
N SER A 212 13.42 -7.83 -12.50
CA SER A 212 13.95 -8.80 -13.46
C SER A 212 13.21 -8.80 -14.80
N ILE A 213 12.14 -8.01 -14.95
CA ILE A 213 11.44 -7.85 -16.22
C ILE A 213 12.36 -7.09 -17.19
N SER A 214 12.50 -7.63 -18.39
CA SER A 214 13.35 -7.12 -19.47
C SER A 214 12.54 -6.97 -20.74
N ASP A 215 13.14 -6.33 -21.75
CA ASP A 215 12.55 -6.18 -23.09
C ASP A 215 12.00 -7.50 -23.67
N THR A 216 12.73 -8.61 -23.52
CA THR A 216 12.28 -9.93 -23.98
C THR A 216 10.92 -10.35 -23.41
N HIS A 217 10.67 -10.08 -22.13
CA HIS A 217 9.39 -10.37 -21.50
C HIS A 217 8.27 -9.47 -22.03
N VAL A 218 8.59 -8.21 -22.35
CA VAL A 218 7.64 -7.27 -22.94
C VAL A 218 7.26 -7.71 -24.36
N GLN A 219 8.25 -8.09 -25.18
CA GLN A 219 8.03 -8.61 -26.53
C GLN A 219 7.20 -9.90 -26.53
N GLU A 220 7.50 -10.86 -25.64
CA GLU A 220 6.70 -12.08 -25.51
C GLU A 220 5.23 -11.78 -25.17
N LEU A 221 4.97 -10.82 -24.27
CA LEU A 221 3.60 -10.39 -23.97
C LEU A 221 2.93 -9.79 -25.22
N MET A 222 3.65 -8.93 -25.95
CA MET A 222 3.14 -8.31 -27.17
C MET A 222 2.78 -9.36 -28.21
N ASP A 223 3.65 -10.34 -28.43
CA ASP A 223 3.44 -11.43 -29.37
C ASP A 223 2.24 -12.29 -28.96
N LEU A 224 2.11 -12.63 -27.67
CA LEU A 224 0.96 -13.38 -27.17
C LEU A 224 -0.36 -12.63 -27.40
N ILE A 225 -0.40 -11.33 -27.13
CA ILE A 225 -1.58 -10.49 -27.36
C ILE A 225 -1.89 -10.40 -28.85
N LYS A 226 -0.87 -10.14 -29.68
CA LYS A 226 -1.00 -10.01 -31.13
C LYS A 226 -1.50 -11.30 -31.78
N GLN A 227 -0.90 -12.44 -31.43
CA GLN A 227 -1.31 -13.75 -31.96
C GLN A 227 -2.75 -14.11 -31.58
N LYS A 228 -3.13 -13.89 -30.32
CA LYS A 228 -4.44 -14.33 -29.80
C LYS A 228 -5.58 -13.37 -30.11
N HIS A 229 -5.31 -12.07 -30.15
CA HIS A 229 -6.33 -11.03 -30.22
C HIS A 229 -6.23 -10.12 -31.45
N LYS A 230 -5.19 -10.28 -32.29
CA LYS A 230 -4.92 -9.45 -33.47
C LYS A 230 -4.87 -7.95 -33.15
N ILE A 231 -4.30 -7.62 -31.99
CA ILE A 231 -4.07 -6.25 -31.55
C ILE A 231 -2.59 -5.93 -31.81
N ASP A 232 -2.33 -4.81 -32.48
CA ASP A 232 -0.96 -4.32 -32.66
C ASP A 232 -0.58 -3.43 -31.47
N ILE A 233 0.61 -3.66 -30.91
CA ILE A 233 1.17 -2.85 -29.83
C ILE A 233 2.36 -2.07 -30.39
N LEU A 234 2.36 -0.75 -30.18
CA LEU A 234 3.37 0.16 -30.70
C LEU A 234 3.98 0.98 -29.55
N PHE A 235 5.30 1.13 -29.57
CA PHE A 235 6.00 2.08 -28.70
C PHE A 235 6.19 3.41 -29.43
N MET A 236 5.85 4.51 -28.77
CA MET A 236 6.02 5.86 -29.31
C MET A 236 6.08 6.89 -28.17
N GLU A 237 6.57 8.09 -28.44
CA GLU A 237 6.50 9.17 -27.46
C GLU A 237 5.05 9.64 -27.25
N LEU A 238 4.53 9.46 -26.03
CA LEU A 238 3.16 9.86 -25.64
C LEU A 238 3.10 11.04 -24.66
N GLY A 239 4.25 11.61 -24.29
CA GLY A 239 4.34 12.76 -23.40
C GLY A 239 3.96 12.40 -21.95
N ASP A 240 2.88 12.97 -21.43
CA ASP A 240 2.41 12.72 -20.05
C ASP A 240 1.49 11.47 -19.94
N ILE A 241 1.11 10.88 -21.08
CA ILE A 241 0.21 9.71 -21.13
C ILE A 241 1.05 8.44 -21.20
N LYS A 242 0.81 7.49 -20.30
CA LYS A 242 1.57 6.22 -20.26
C LYS A 242 1.20 5.27 -21.40
N GLY A 243 -0.08 5.18 -21.74
CA GLY A 243 -0.60 4.30 -22.78
C GLY A 243 -1.96 4.76 -23.27
N MET A 244 -2.35 4.28 -24.45
CA MET A 244 -3.65 4.55 -25.04
C MET A 244 -4.11 3.41 -25.95
N PHE A 245 -5.32 2.91 -25.69
CA PHE A 245 -6.01 1.99 -26.56
C PHE A 245 -6.87 2.70 -27.63
N TYR A 246 -6.72 2.30 -28.89
CA TYR A 246 -7.51 2.76 -30.03
C TYR A 246 -8.50 1.68 -30.51
N PRO A 247 -9.79 1.71 -30.07
CA PRO A 247 -10.74 0.63 -30.32
C PRO A 247 -10.99 0.34 -31.80
N LYS A 248 -11.07 1.39 -32.63
CA LYS A 248 -11.40 1.27 -34.06
C LYS A 248 -10.27 0.63 -34.88
N LYS A 249 -9.03 0.75 -34.42
CA LYS A 249 -7.84 0.27 -35.13
C LYS A 249 -7.27 -1.01 -34.53
N SER A 250 -7.77 -1.45 -33.37
CA SER A 250 -7.17 -2.53 -32.58
C SER A 250 -5.68 -2.31 -32.33
N ILE A 251 -5.33 -1.07 -31.96
CA ILE A 251 -3.96 -0.66 -31.66
C ILE A 251 -3.87 -0.24 -30.20
N ILE A 252 -2.80 -0.66 -29.52
CA ILE A 252 -2.39 -0.14 -28.22
C ILE A 252 -1.09 0.63 -28.44
N ALA A 253 -1.05 1.89 -28.04
CA ALA A 253 0.17 2.70 -28.02
C ALA A 253 0.69 2.79 -26.58
N ILE A 254 2.00 2.64 -26.40
CA ILE A 254 2.68 2.68 -25.10
C ILE A 254 3.83 3.69 -25.18
N ASP A 255 4.03 4.46 -24.10
CA ASP A 255 5.14 5.40 -24.02
C ASP A 255 6.48 4.65 -23.94
N GLU A 256 7.38 4.95 -24.87
CA GLU A 256 8.70 4.32 -24.96
C GLU A 256 9.64 4.69 -23.80
N LYS A 257 9.35 5.82 -23.10
CA LYS A 257 10.18 6.32 -21.99
C LYS A 257 9.96 5.57 -20.67
N LEU A 258 8.95 4.72 -20.61
CA LEU A 258 8.65 3.90 -19.42
C LEU A 258 9.70 2.80 -19.24
N ASP A 259 9.97 2.41 -17.99
CA ASP A 259 10.79 1.22 -17.73
C ASP A 259 10.04 -0.06 -18.10
N TYR A 260 10.75 -1.18 -18.34
CA TYR A 260 10.12 -2.42 -18.80
C TYR A 260 8.99 -2.94 -17.88
N PRO A 261 9.11 -2.90 -16.54
CA PRO A 261 8.00 -3.23 -15.65
C PRO A 261 6.77 -2.35 -15.87
N GLU A 262 6.94 -1.03 -16.00
CA GLU A 262 5.82 -0.10 -16.25
C GLU A 262 5.25 -0.24 -17.66
N GLN A 263 6.08 -0.51 -18.68
CA GLN A 263 5.61 -0.83 -20.03
C GLN A 263 4.71 -2.06 -20.02
N LEU A 264 5.16 -3.16 -19.38
CA LEU A 264 4.39 -4.39 -19.24
C LEU A 264 3.04 -4.13 -18.55
N GLN A 265 3.08 -3.39 -17.44
CA GLN A 265 1.87 -3.02 -16.69
C GLN A 265 0.91 -2.21 -17.57
N THR A 266 1.42 -1.24 -18.32
CA THR A 266 0.62 -0.37 -19.18
C THR A 266 0.01 -1.17 -20.34
N ILE A 267 0.74 -2.11 -20.93
CA ILE A 267 0.19 -3.04 -21.95
C ILE A 267 -0.98 -3.85 -21.37
N VAL A 268 -0.84 -4.38 -20.15
CA VAL A 268 -1.92 -5.12 -19.47
C VAL A 268 -3.12 -4.21 -19.19
N HIS A 269 -2.90 -2.97 -18.73
CA HIS A 269 -3.95 -1.98 -18.49
C HIS A 269 -4.76 -1.71 -19.76
N GLU A 270 -4.10 -1.34 -20.86
CA GLU A 270 -4.75 -1.05 -22.14
C GLU A 270 -5.41 -2.29 -22.76
N TYR A 271 -4.82 -3.47 -22.54
CA TYR A 271 -5.42 -4.73 -22.96
C TYR A 271 -6.72 -5.06 -22.19
N LEU A 272 -6.80 -4.70 -20.91
CA LEU A 272 -8.05 -4.83 -20.13
C LEU A 272 -9.13 -3.87 -20.66
N HIS A 273 -8.77 -2.64 -21.04
CA HIS A 273 -9.67 -1.72 -21.73
C HIS A 273 -10.22 -2.30 -23.04
N TYR A 274 -9.38 -2.97 -23.84
CA TYR A 274 -9.83 -3.71 -25.02
C TYR A 274 -10.87 -4.79 -24.64
N TYR A 275 -10.57 -5.59 -23.62
CA TYR A 275 -11.42 -6.72 -23.24
C TYR A 275 -12.79 -6.29 -22.71
N LEU A 276 -12.84 -5.20 -21.94
CA LEU A 276 -14.09 -4.65 -21.39
C LEU A 276 -14.92 -3.95 -22.47
N ASN A 277 -14.30 -3.14 -23.33
CA ASN A 277 -14.99 -2.50 -24.45
C ASN A 277 -15.62 -3.52 -25.42
N LYS A 278 -15.02 -4.70 -25.58
CA LYS A 278 -15.58 -5.78 -26.40
C LYS A 278 -16.87 -6.38 -25.82
N LYS A 279 -17.12 -6.24 -24.51
CA LYS A 279 -18.24 -6.87 -23.80
C LYS A 279 -19.45 -5.95 -23.54
N GLY A 280 -19.40 -4.66 -23.84
CA GLY A 280 -20.59 -3.78 -23.72
C GLY A 280 -20.30 -2.28 -23.73
N LYS A 281 -21.38 -1.46 -23.71
CA LYS A 281 -21.31 0.00 -23.57
C LYS A 281 -20.89 0.36 -22.13
N SER A 282 -19.59 0.57 -21.98
CA SER A 282 -18.89 1.00 -20.77
C SER A 282 -19.45 2.27 -20.12
N HIS A 283 -19.57 2.28 -18.79
CA HIS A 283 -19.63 3.53 -18.01
C HIS A 283 -18.21 3.89 -17.60
N PHE A 284 -17.67 4.96 -18.21
CA PHE A 284 -16.26 5.36 -18.15
C PHE A 284 -15.62 5.32 -16.74
N LEU A 285 -16.36 5.72 -15.69
CA LEU A 285 -15.85 5.76 -14.31
C LEU A 285 -15.80 4.40 -13.60
N LEU A 286 -16.77 3.52 -13.85
CA LEU A 286 -16.81 2.19 -13.22
C LEU A 286 -15.81 1.24 -13.88
N ASP A 287 -15.63 1.41 -15.19
CA ASP A 287 -14.68 0.61 -15.96
C ASP A 287 -13.25 0.93 -15.56
N GLU A 288 -12.89 2.20 -15.37
CA GLU A 288 -11.55 2.58 -14.93
C GLU A 288 -11.21 1.99 -13.54
N LEU A 289 -12.18 1.98 -12.61
CA LEU A 289 -11.99 1.41 -11.28
C LEU A 289 -11.83 -0.12 -11.33
N LEU A 290 -12.62 -0.81 -12.17
CA LEU A 290 -12.49 -2.24 -12.41
C LEU A 290 -11.18 -2.61 -13.11
N VAL A 291 -10.80 -1.85 -14.14
CA VAL A 291 -9.52 -2.01 -14.84
C VAL A 291 -8.38 -1.85 -13.86
N THR A 292 -8.36 -0.78 -13.07
CA THR A 292 -7.29 -0.53 -12.09
C THR A 292 -7.14 -1.66 -11.08
N MET A 293 -8.25 -2.23 -10.58
CA MET A 293 -8.20 -3.37 -9.65
C MET A 293 -7.71 -4.67 -10.33
N LEU A 294 -8.23 -4.96 -11.52
CA LEU A 294 -7.85 -6.17 -12.26
C LEU A 294 -6.43 -6.08 -12.80
N GLU A 295 -5.98 -4.90 -13.20
CA GLU A 295 -4.67 -4.62 -13.79
C GLU A 295 -3.56 -5.15 -12.89
N GLY A 296 -3.57 -4.87 -11.59
CA GLY A 296 -2.48 -5.36 -10.74
C GLY A 296 -2.47 -6.87 -10.56
N ILE A 297 -3.65 -7.51 -10.48
CA ILE A 297 -3.73 -8.97 -10.36
C ILE A 297 -3.27 -9.62 -11.67
N VAL A 298 -3.81 -9.15 -12.80
CA VAL A 298 -3.50 -9.69 -14.13
C VAL A 298 -2.04 -9.45 -14.48
N SER A 299 -1.50 -8.26 -14.17
CA SER A 299 -0.08 -7.94 -14.37
C SER A 299 0.81 -8.95 -13.65
N TRP A 300 0.53 -9.26 -12.38
CA TRP A 300 1.29 -10.26 -11.64
C TRP A 300 1.17 -11.67 -12.21
N VAL A 301 -0.02 -12.08 -12.63
CA VAL A 301 -0.23 -13.38 -13.29
C VAL A 301 0.54 -13.47 -14.60
N VAL A 302 0.54 -12.40 -15.39
CA VAL A 302 1.26 -12.31 -16.67
C VAL A 302 2.76 -12.37 -16.42
N ILE A 303 3.30 -11.56 -15.50
CA ILE A 303 4.73 -11.54 -15.18
C ILE A 303 5.23 -12.92 -14.75
N LEU A 304 4.50 -13.60 -13.87
CA LEU A 304 4.86 -14.94 -13.41
C LEU A 304 4.78 -15.98 -14.53
N LYS A 305 3.90 -15.81 -15.53
CA LYS A 305 3.79 -16.71 -16.68
C LYS A 305 4.87 -16.47 -17.73
N VAL A 306 5.06 -15.23 -18.16
CA VAL A 306 6.08 -14.85 -19.15
C VAL A 306 7.47 -15.22 -18.63
N LYS A 307 7.75 -14.94 -17.36
CA LYS A 307 9.03 -15.35 -16.74
C LYS A 307 9.23 -16.88 -16.68
N LYS A 308 8.17 -17.68 -16.62
CA LYS A 308 8.29 -19.15 -16.73
C LYS A 308 8.54 -19.60 -18.17
N GLY A 309 8.01 -18.88 -19.16
CA GLY A 309 8.23 -19.14 -20.58
C GLY A 309 9.67 -18.89 -21.02
N VAL A 310 10.30 -17.81 -20.53
CA VAL A 310 11.71 -17.47 -20.82
C VAL A 310 12.71 -18.48 -20.23
N ASN A 311 12.33 -19.18 -19.15
CA ASN A 311 13.19 -20.13 -18.46
C ASN A 311 12.93 -21.61 -18.83
N ALA A 312 12.10 -21.87 -19.84
CA ALA A 312 11.76 -23.21 -20.35
C ALA A 312 12.44 -23.46 -21.70
#